data_AF-A0A2V9P7H6-F1
#
_entry.id   AF-A0A2V9P7H6-F1
#
_cell.length_a   1.000
_cell.length_b   1.000
_cell.length_c   1.000
_cell.angle_alpha   90.00
_cell.angle_beta   90.00
_cell.angle_gamma   90.00
#
_symmetry.space_group_name_H-M   'P 1'
#
loop_
_entity.id
_entity.type
_entity.pdbx_description
1 polymer ?
#
loop_
_entity_poly.entity_id
_entity_poly.type
_entity_poly.pdbx_seq_one_letter_code
_entity_poly.pdbx_strand_id
1 'polypeptide(L)'
;MPKKVIVIGLDGLEPTIVESMLERGELPNLARIKRSGSYSRLKTTYPAQTPVAWSSFATGTNPGGHGIFDFISRDPATYLPDAGLSHFERPKNIFSPPQVVN
;
A
#
# COMPACT_ATOMS: atom_id res chain seq x y z
N MET A 1 17.44 6.12 -24.87
CA MET A 1 16.46 5.14 -24.31
C MET A 1 16.03 5.63 -22.92
N PRO A 2 14.74 5.52 -22.55
CA PRO A 2 14.31 5.86 -21.19
C PRO A 2 15.00 4.96 -20.16
N LYS A 3 15.30 5.50 -18.98
CA LYS A 3 15.85 4.72 -17.87
C LYS A 3 14.77 3.78 -17.33
N LYS A 4 15.14 2.52 -17.08
CA LYS A 4 14.27 1.56 -16.38
C LYS A 4 14.25 1.89 -14.88
N VAL A 5 13.09 1.77 -14.26
CA VAL A 5 12.88 2.00 -12.82
C VAL A 5 12.32 0.72 -12.22
N ILE A 6 12.80 0.36 -11.03
CA ILE A 6 12.28 -0.74 -10.21
C ILE A 6 11.90 -0.14 -8.86
N VAL A 7 10.70 -0.46 -8.38
CA VAL A 7 10.25 -0.14 -7.02
C VAL A 7 10.09 -1.44 -6.26
N ILE A 8 10.67 -1.52 -5.07
CA ILE A 8 10.64 -2.70 -4.19
C ILE A 8 9.94 -2.29 -2.91
N GLY A 9 8.80 -2.91 -2.61
CA GLY A 9 8.16 -2.81 -1.31
C GLY A 9 8.49 -4.04 -0.46
N LEU A 10 8.76 -3.82 0.82
CA LEU A 10 9.04 -4.86 1.80
C LEU A 10 7.91 -4.83 2.83
N ASP A 11 7.08 -5.87 2.88
CA ASP A 11 5.92 -5.91 3.78
C ASP A 11 6.36 -6.04 5.25
N GLY A 12 5.70 -5.32 6.15
CA GLY A 12 6.00 -5.33 7.58
C GLY A 12 7.39 -4.79 7.96
N LEU A 13 8.07 -4.05 7.07
CA LEU A 13 9.41 -3.54 7.35
C LEU A 13 9.37 -2.38 8.36
N GLU A 14 9.61 -2.69 9.62
CA GLU A 14 9.72 -1.71 10.70
C GLU A 14 11.08 -0.98 10.64
N PRO A 15 11.14 0.32 10.34
CA PRO A 15 12.43 0.93 10.04
C PRO A 15 13.30 1.16 11.28
N THR A 16 12.77 1.10 12.52
CA THR A 16 13.61 1.12 13.74
C THR A 16 14.48 -0.13 13.86
N ILE A 17 13.95 -1.31 13.47
CA ILE A 17 14.73 -2.56 13.43
C ILE A 17 15.84 -2.44 12.38
N VAL A 18 15.50 -1.93 11.18
CA VAL A 18 16.46 -1.74 10.09
C VAL A 18 17.58 -0.78 10.48
N GLU A 19 17.26 0.34 11.11
CA GLU A 19 18.25 1.30 11.59
C GLU A 19 19.18 0.70 12.64
N SER A 20 18.65 -0.04 13.62
CA SER A 20 19.46 -0.74 14.62
C SER A 20 20.40 -1.78 13.99
N MET A 21 19.93 -2.55 13.00
CA MET A 21 20.77 -3.51 12.27
C MET A 21 21.83 -2.82 11.39
N LEU A 22 21.52 -1.64 10.83
CA LEU A 22 22.49 -0.84 10.07
C LEU A 22 23.62 -0.32 10.97
N GLU A 23 23.29 0.12 12.20
CA GLU A 23 24.28 0.56 13.20
C GLU A 23 25.22 -0.57 13.61
N ARG A 24 24.71 -1.79 13.73
CA ARG A 24 25.52 -3.00 14.00
C ARG A 24 26.30 -3.51 12.78
N GLY A 25 26.15 -2.90 11.62
CA GLY A 25 26.86 -3.30 10.39
C GLY A 25 26.33 -4.57 9.72
N GLU A 26 25.13 -5.04 10.09
CA GLU A 26 24.58 -6.33 9.65
C GLU A 26 23.94 -6.28 8.25
N LEU A 27 23.68 -5.07 7.74
CA LEU A 27 22.96 -4.85 6.47
C LEU A 27 23.84 -4.14 5.44
N PRO A 28 24.93 -4.76 4.95
CA PRO A 28 25.92 -4.09 4.09
C PRO A 28 25.32 -3.58 2.77
N ASN A 29 24.35 -4.31 2.20
CA ASN A 29 23.68 -3.91 0.96
C ASN A 29 22.75 -2.71 1.15
N LEU A 30 21.94 -2.69 2.21
CA LEU A 30 21.09 -1.54 2.52
C LEU A 30 21.92 -0.33 2.94
N ALA A 31 23.03 -0.54 3.66
CA ALA A 31 23.97 0.53 4.00
C ALA A 31 24.57 1.17 2.73
N ARG A 32 24.93 0.35 1.73
CA ARG A 32 25.41 0.85 0.42
C ARG A 32 24.33 1.68 -0.28
N ILE A 33 23.08 1.18 -0.34
CA ILE A 33 21.96 1.90 -0.97
C ILE A 33 21.69 3.24 -0.27
N LYS A 34 21.64 3.24 1.07
CA LYS A 34 21.45 4.45 1.89
C LYS A 34 22.52 5.50 1.62
N ARG A 35 23.78 5.11 1.46
CA ARG A 35 24.89 6.04 1.13
C ARG A 35 24.88 6.54 -0.31
N SER A 36 24.45 5.72 -1.27
CA SER A 36 24.43 6.09 -2.69
C SER A 36 23.21 6.92 -3.10
N GLY A 37 22.24 7.12 -2.21
CA GLY A 37 20.97 7.77 -2.49
C GLY A 37 20.44 8.55 -1.29
N SER A 38 19.13 8.48 -1.07
CA SER A 38 18.46 9.15 0.03
C SER A 38 17.68 8.15 0.87
N TYR A 39 17.58 8.44 2.17
CA TYR A 39 16.84 7.64 3.13
C TYR A 39 15.98 8.58 3.98
N SER A 40 14.69 8.27 4.08
CA SER A 40 13.74 9.02 4.89
C SER A 40 12.66 8.09 5.42
N ARG A 41 12.09 8.44 6.58
CA ARG A 41 10.92 7.77 7.14
C ARG A 41 9.67 8.21 6.37
N LEU A 42 8.85 7.24 5.97
CA LEU A 42 7.54 7.49 5.38
C LEU A 42 6.44 7.11 6.38
N LYS A 43 5.32 7.84 6.32
CA LYS A 43 4.11 7.44 7.03
C LYS A 43 3.41 6.35 6.24
N THR A 44 2.85 5.37 6.96
CA THR A 44 1.94 4.38 6.38
C THR A 44 0.51 4.93 6.30
N THR A 45 -0.38 4.19 5.66
CA THR A 45 -1.82 4.46 5.62
C THR A 45 -2.47 4.29 6.99
N TYR A 46 -3.69 4.81 7.15
CA TYR A 46 -4.55 4.48 8.27
C TYR A 46 -5.83 3.79 7.76
N PRO A 47 -6.10 2.52 8.15
CA PRO A 47 -5.29 1.68 9.04
C PRO A 47 -4.00 1.17 8.36
N ALA A 48 -3.02 0.79 9.19
CA ALA A 48 -1.73 0.25 8.75
C ALA A 48 -1.84 -1.25 8.42
N GLN A 49 -2.67 -1.59 7.45
CA GLN A 49 -2.87 -2.97 6.99
C GLN A 49 -2.33 -3.16 5.57
N THR A 50 -1.81 -4.35 5.28
CA THR A 50 -1.31 -4.76 3.96
C THR A 50 -2.23 -4.34 2.80
N PRO A 51 -3.51 -4.72 2.73
CA PRO A 51 -4.38 -4.39 1.58
C PRO A 51 -4.56 -2.88 1.43
N VAL A 52 -4.62 -2.14 2.54
CA VAL A 52 -4.79 -0.69 2.54
C VAL A 52 -3.52 0.01 2.01
N ALA A 53 -2.36 -0.35 2.55
CA ALA A 53 -1.08 0.26 2.18
C ALA A 53 -0.69 -0.04 0.73
N TRP A 54 -0.84 -1.29 0.28
CA TRP A 54 -0.50 -1.68 -1.08
C TRP A 54 -1.43 -1.08 -2.12
N SER A 55 -2.73 -0.97 -1.82
CA SER A 55 -3.67 -0.30 -2.72
C SER A 55 -3.35 1.19 -2.82
N SER A 56 -3.11 1.88 -1.70
CA SER A 56 -2.69 3.29 -1.73
C SER A 56 -1.38 3.49 -2.50
N PHE A 57 -0.41 2.59 -2.34
CA PHE A 57 0.84 2.61 -3.11
C PHE A 57 0.61 2.43 -4.61
N ALA A 58 -0.23 1.48 -5.00
CA ALA A 58 -0.49 1.15 -6.40
C ALA A 58 -1.31 2.23 -7.13
N THR A 59 -2.27 2.87 -6.44
CA THR A 59 -3.17 3.87 -7.04
C THR A 59 -2.69 5.31 -6.89
N GLY A 60 -1.79 5.58 -5.93
CA GLY A 60 -1.41 6.93 -5.55
C GLY A 60 -2.53 7.72 -4.86
N THR A 61 -3.60 7.05 -4.42
CA THR A 61 -4.71 7.64 -3.67
C THR A 61 -4.72 7.15 -2.22
N ASN A 62 -5.42 7.85 -1.34
CA ASN A 62 -5.63 7.38 0.04
C ASN A 62 -6.76 6.33 0.10
N PRO A 63 -7.02 5.71 1.26
CA PRO A 63 -8.08 4.70 1.39
C PRO A 63 -9.46 5.15 0.93
N GLY A 64 -9.82 6.42 1.15
CA GLY A 64 -11.08 6.99 0.64
C GLY A 64 -11.15 7.06 -0.89
N GLY A 65 -10.01 7.11 -1.58
CA GLY A 65 -9.96 7.12 -3.05
C GLY A 65 -10.05 5.74 -3.69
N HIS A 66 -9.63 4.67 -3.00
CA HIS A 66 -9.64 3.30 -3.54
C HIS A 66 -10.59 2.33 -2.82
N GLY A 67 -11.23 2.75 -1.72
CA GLY A 67 -12.27 2.02 -1.01
C GLY A 67 -11.83 0.78 -0.23
N ILE A 68 -10.52 0.51 -0.12
CA ILE A 68 -10.01 -0.66 0.61
C ILE A 68 -9.58 -0.19 1.99
N PHE A 69 -10.24 -0.70 3.02
CA PHE A 69 -10.02 -0.30 4.42
C PHE A 69 -9.59 -1.44 5.32
N ASP A 70 -9.80 -2.69 4.92
CA ASP A 70 -9.43 -3.88 5.69
C ASP A 70 -9.36 -5.09 4.73
N PHE A 71 -8.88 -6.24 5.21
CA PHE A 71 -9.06 -7.53 4.56
C PHE A 71 -10.51 -8.00 4.54
N ILE A 72 -11.35 -7.50 5.46
CA ILE A 72 -12.74 -7.90 5.63
C ILE A 72 -13.66 -6.68 5.53
N SER A 73 -14.60 -6.70 4.58
CA SER A 73 -15.72 -5.78 4.52
C SER A 73 -16.94 -6.38 5.23
N ARG A 74 -17.99 -5.58 5.43
CA ARG A 74 -19.27 -6.05 5.96
C ARG A 74 -20.36 -5.57 5.02
N ASP A 75 -21.26 -6.47 4.67
CA ASP A 75 -22.50 -6.10 3.99
C ASP A 75 -23.32 -5.19 4.93
N PRO A 76 -23.65 -3.94 4.54
CA PRO A 76 -24.42 -3.03 5.39
C PRO A 76 -25.84 -3.50 5.70
N ALA A 77 -26.43 -4.37 4.87
CA ALA A 77 -27.77 -4.90 5.05
C ALA A 77 -27.81 -6.12 5.98
N THR A 78 -26.80 -7.00 5.90
CA THR A 78 -26.78 -8.28 6.63
C THR A 78 -25.75 -8.34 7.75
N TYR A 79 -24.79 -7.42 7.78
CA TYR A 79 -23.61 -7.39 8.67
C TYR A 79 -22.72 -8.64 8.58
N LEU A 80 -22.94 -9.51 7.60
CA LEU A 80 -22.09 -10.66 7.36
C LEU A 80 -20.73 -10.22 6.80
N PRO A 81 -19.65 -10.95 7.14
CA PRO A 81 -18.32 -10.65 6.61
C PRO A 81 -18.27 -10.96 5.12
N ASP A 82 -17.57 -10.10 4.39
CA ASP A 82 -17.21 -10.29 2.99
C ASP A 82 -15.72 -9.98 2.79
N ALA A 83 -15.16 -10.41 1.67
CA ALA A 83 -13.79 -10.10 1.33
C ALA A 83 -13.64 -8.58 1.10
N GLY A 84 -12.70 -7.95 1.80
CA GLY A 84 -12.34 -6.54 1.66
C GLY A 84 -11.62 -6.21 0.35
N LEU A 85 -11.98 -6.90 -0.73
CA LEU A 85 -11.53 -6.63 -2.08
C LEU A 85 -12.33 -5.44 -2.65
N SER A 86 -11.81 -4.83 -3.72
CA SER A 86 -12.56 -3.80 -4.43
C SER A 86 -13.79 -4.40 -5.10
N HIS A 87 -14.96 -3.88 -4.74
CA HIS A 87 -16.21 -4.08 -5.44
C HIS A 87 -16.40 -2.93 -6.43
N PHE A 88 -16.68 -3.29 -7.67
CA PHE A 88 -16.96 -2.34 -8.74
C PHE A 88 -18.41 -2.48 -9.15
N GLU A 89 -19.16 -1.38 -9.08
CA GLU A 89 -20.46 -1.33 -9.73
C GLU A 89 -20.28 -1.20 -11.24
N ARG A 90 -21.14 -1.88 -11.99
CA ARG A 90 -21.24 -1.65 -13.42
C ARG A 90 -21.73 -0.22 -13.64
N PRO A 91 -21.03 0.56 -14.48
CA PRO A 91 -21.46 1.93 -14.76
C PRO A 91 -22.85 1.94 -15.41
N LYS A 92 -23.67 2.95 -15.06
CA LYS A 92 -25.05 3.10 -15.55
C LYS A 92 -25.14 3.22 -17.08
N ASN A 93 -24.05 3.61 -17.73
CA ASN A 93 -23.89 3.66 -19.18
C ASN A 93 -22.44 3.35 -19.58
N ILE A 94 -22.20 3.07 -20.86
CA ILE A 94 -20.87 2.64 -21.36
C ILE A 94 -19.77 3.70 -21.25
N PHE A 95 -20.14 4.95 -20.95
CA PHE A 95 -19.24 6.10 -20.93
C PHE A 95 -18.83 6.52 -19.51
N SER A 96 -19.48 6.00 -18.47
CA SER A 96 -19.14 6.34 -17.10
C SER A 96 -17.99 5.46 -16.60
N PRO A 97 -17.00 6.02 -15.89
CA PRO A 97 -15.96 5.20 -15.27
C PRO A 97 -16.58 4.28 -14.20
N PRO A 98 -16.04 3.06 -14.01
CA PRO A 98 -16.46 2.22 -12.90
C PRO A 98 -16.22 2.96 -11.57
N GLN A 99 -17.20 2.88 -10.68
CA GLN A 99 -17.09 3.43 -9.33
C GLN A 99 -16.81 2.30 -8.34
N VAL A 100 -15.87 2.55 -7.44
CA VAL A 100 -15.67 1.70 -6.26
C VAL A 100 -16.85 1.95 -5.33
N VAL A 101 -17.50 0.88 -4.88
CA VAL A 101 -18.73 0.96 -4.07
C VAL A 101 -18.59 0.36 -2.67
N ASN A 102 -17.34 0.13 -2.26
CA ASN A 102 -16.99 -0.33 -0.93
C ASN A 102 -17.44 0.62 0.17
#